data_AF-A0A7L3DCT7-F1
#
_entry.id   AF-A0A7L3DCT7-F1
#
_cell.length_a   1.000
_cell.length_b   1.000
_cell.length_c   1.000
_cell.angle_alpha   90.00
_cell.angle_beta   90.00
_cell.angle_gamma   90.00
#
_symmetry.space_group_name_H-M   'P 1'
#
loop_
_entity.id
_entity.type
_entity.pdbx_description
1 polymer ?
#
loop_
_entity_poly.entity_id
_entity_poly.type
_entity_poly.pdbx_seq_one_letter_code
_entity_poly.pdbx_strand_id
1 'polypeptide(L)'
;MATQSPAESLQREASCSICLGYFQDPVSIHCGHNFCRACIARCWEGLEAHFSCPQCRQTASQKSFRPSRELAKIAEIARQLSQRAGGGGGRENVCRQHQEALKLFCKEDQQPICVVCDRSQAHRFHAVVPVEEAAQEYKEEIQARLQALKEEREKFLESRKSRVRKSSYLEKTKSEGKKIVCEFEQLHQFLKDQERLLLTQLADLDRAITRVQEEAVAKVSEEMSHLDTLIWEMEGKFQQPPSQFLQDIRRLLNSCEMMTFKPPVEISSDLERRLEDFVQRNVLVRGTLRKCQGTKSTALLLPCPAAKVTLDPFTAHPNLHLSEDRKQARGQLMQQDLPDNPERFDFEPCVLGCEGFTSGRHFWEVEVGQGGVWALGVARASIKRKGPMSLTPKEGVWALEAYHSLTSPRANLRLNPLPRRIRVSLDYEGGRVAFFSADDDTPILVYTRASFNGERVFPWFKMGIGARLQEITQSPPSEDQSMTGQLMSPLDWVGFRFPLQICP
;
A
#
# COMPACT_ATOMS: atom_id res chain seq x y z
N MET A 1 -54.09 -45.73 -30.42
CA MET A 1 -52.97 -44.77 -30.33
C MET A 1 -51.81 -45.51 -29.67
N ALA A 2 -50.72 -45.77 -30.41
CA ALA A 2 -49.59 -46.54 -29.89
C ALA A 2 -48.79 -45.69 -28.88
N THR A 3 -48.63 -46.18 -27.66
CA THR A 3 -47.80 -45.57 -26.61
C THR A 3 -46.34 -45.61 -27.03
N GLN A 4 -45.74 -44.44 -27.28
CA GLN A 4 -44.32 -44.30 -27.63
C GLN A 4 -43.44 -44.90 -26.51
N SER A 5 -42.40 -45.64 -26.89
CA SER A 5 -41.51 -46.22 -25.88
C SER A 5 -40.73 -45.12 -25.14
N PRO A 6 -40.46 -45.27 -23.83
CA PRO A 6 -39.69 -44.30 -23.06
C PRO A 6 -38.30 -44.02 -23.68
N ALA A 7 -37.71 -45.00 -24.35
CA ALA A 7 -36.43 -44.89 -25.04
C ALA A 7 -36.50 -44.00 -26.30
N GLU A 8 -37.54 -44.14 -27.12
CA GLU A 8 -37.76 -43.28 -28.30
C GLU A 8 -38.12 -41.84 -27.91
N SER A 9 -38.84 -41.67 -26.82
CA SER A 9 -39.13 -40.35 -26.25
C SER A 9 -37.84 -39.66 -25.81
N LEU A 10 -37.00 -40.37 -25.04
CA LEU A 10 -35.70 -39.87 -24.58
C LEU A 10 -34.75 -39.57 -25.75
N GLN A 11 -34.75 -40.40 -26.80
CA GLN A 11 -33.92 -40.18 -27.98
C GLN A 11 -34.27 -38.88 -28.70
N ARG A 12 -35.55 -38.57 -28.88
CA ARG A 12 -35.97 -37.32 -29.52
C ARG A 12 -35.64 -36.10 -28.69
N GLU A 13 -35.90 -36.14 -27.38
CA GLU A 13 -35.59 -35.03 -26.47
C GLU A 13 -34.09 -34.77 -26.33
N ALA A 14 -33.26 -35.78 -26.58
CA ALA A 14 -31.80 -35.68 -26.55
C ALA A 14 -31.15 -35.41 -27.92
N SER A 15 -31.94 -35.12 -28.95
CA SER A 15 -31.47 -34.93 -30.33
C SER A 15 -31.58 -33.49 -30.80
N CYS A 16 -30.62 -33.05 -31.60
CA CYS A 16 -30.62 -31.73 -32.22
C CYS A 16 -31.49 -31.71 -33.47
N SER A 17 -32.40 -30.74 -33.57
CA SER A 17 -33.31 -30.58 -34.71
C SER A 17 -32.63 -30.14 -36.02
N ILE A 18 -31.34 -29.79 -36.01
CA ILE A 18 -30.57 -29.42 -37.20
C ILE A 18 -29.81 -30.63 -37.78
N CYS A 19 -29.02 -31.34 -36.98
CA CYS A 19 -28.26 -32.51 -37.46
C CYS A 19 -28.99 -33.83 -37.30
N LEU A 20 -30.14 -33.84 -36.62
CA LEU A 20 -30.97 -35.02 -36.31
C LEU A 20 -30.24 -36.12 -35.50
N GLY A 21 -29.03 -35.83 -35.01
CA GLY A 21 -28.28 -36.69 -34.09
C GLY A 21 -28.35 -36.19 -32.65
N TYR A 22 -27.83 -37.00 -31.73
CA TYR A 22 -27.67 -36.61 -30.32
C TYR A 22 -26.88 -35.30 -30.18
N PHE A 23 -27.24 -34.48 -29.19
CA PHE A 23 -26.55 -33.23 -28.95
C PHE A 23 -25.04 -33.41 -28.75
N GLN A 24 -24.26 -32.63 -29.50
CA GLN A 24 -22.81 -32.47 -29.37
C GLN A 24 -22.53 -31.00 -29.04
N ASP A 25 -21.96 -30.76 -27.85
CA ASP A 25 -21.80 -29.41 -27.29
C ASP A 25 -23.12 -28.59 -27.34
N PRO A 26 -24.18 -29.03 -26.63
CA PRO A 26 -25.49 -28.37 -26.67
C PRO A 26 -25.43 -26.96 -26.08
N VAL A 27 -25.98 -26.01 -26.84
CA VAL A 27 -26.18 -24.62 -26.43
C VAL A 27 -27.65 -24.26 -26.53
N SER A 28 -28.14 -23.52 -25.53
CA SER A 28 -29.45 -22.87 -25.55
C SER A 28 -29.31 -21.46 -26.12
N ILE A 29 -30.25 -21.06 -26.98
CA ILE A 29 -30.33 -19.71 -27.56
C ILE A 29 -31.37 -18.83 -26.85
N HIS A 30 -31.57 -17.59 -27.30
CA HIS A 30 -32.44 -16.58 -26.66
C HIS A 30 -33.86 -17.05 -26.36
N CYS A 31 -34.43 -17.93 -27.19
CA CYS A 31 -35.78 -18.47 -27.02
C CYS A 31 -35.83 -19.76 -26.21
N GLY A 32 -34.71 -20.21 -25.62
CA GLY A 32 -34.63 -21.43 -24.80
C GLY A 32 -34.46 -22.75 -25.57
N HIS A 33 -34.58 -22.76 -26.89
CA HIS A 33 -34.36 -23.95 -27.72
C HIS A 33 -32.87 -24.35 -27.74
N ASN A 34 -32.61 -25.66 -27.80
CA ASN A 34 -31.26 -26.23 -27.71
C ASN A 34 -30.79 -26.78 -29.06
N PHE A 35 -29.53 -26.53 -29.40
CA PHE A 35 -28.89 -26.98 -30.63
C PHE A 35 -27.44 -27.38 -30.35
N CYS A 36 -26.83 -28.21 -31.18
CA CYS A 36 -25.37 -28.35 -31.16
C CYS A 36 -24.73 -26.99 -31.51
N ARG A 37 -23.70 -26.57 -30.78
CA ARG A 37 -23.01 -25.28 -31.02
C ARG A 37 -22.64 -25.07 -32.48
N ALA A 38 -22.02 -26.07 -33.09
CA ALA A 38 -21.62 -26.02 -34.50
C ALA A 38 -22.83 -25.88 -35.46
N CYS A 39 -23.95 -26.55 -35.15
CA CYS A 39 -25.14 -26.52 -35.99
C CYS A 39 -25.78 -25.14 -36.02
N ILE A 40 -25.98 -24.52 -34.86
CA ILE A 40 -26.59 -23.20 -34.78
C ILE A 40 -25.63 -22.10 -35.24
N ALA A 41 -24.32 -22.25 -35.00
CA ALA A 41 -23.31 -21.31 -35.50
C ALA A 41 -23.34 -21.23 -37.04
N ARG A 42 -23.47 -22.38 -37.72
CA ARG A 42 -23.61 -22.44 -39.18
C ARG A 42 -24.91 -21.81 -39.68
N CYS A 43 -26.02 -21.96 -38.95
CA CYS A 43 -27.28 -21.29 -39.29
C CYS A 43 -27.20 -19.75 -39.18
N TRP A 44 -26.28 -19.22 -38.38
CA TRP A 44 -26.07 -17.79 -38.19
C TRP A 44 -24.76 -17.28 -38.82
N GLU A 45 -24.19 -18.06 -39.74
CA GLU A 45 -22.99 -17.72 -40.47
C GLU A 45 -23.30 -16.58 -41.47
N GLY A 46 -22.44 -15.55 -41.50
CA GLY A 46 -22.63 -14.38 -42.37
C GLY A 46 -23.72 -13.38 -41.94
N LEU A 47 -24.46 -13.63 -40.86
CA LEU A 47 -25.45 -12.69 -40.32
C LEU A 47 -24.82 -11.75 -39.28
N GLU A 48 -25.02 -10.44 -39.45
CA GLU A 48 -24.61 -9.40 -38.50
C GLU A 48 -25.75 -8.99 -37.55
N ALA A 49 -27.01 -9.16 -37.95
CA ALA A 49 -28.21 -8.90 -37.15
C ALA A 49 -29.37 -9.86 -37.51
N HIS A 50 -30.42 -9.89 -36.69
CA HIS A 50 -31.65 -10.70 -36.87
C HIS A 50 -31.45 -12.23 -36.82
N PHE A 51 -30.90 -12.72 -35.72
CA PHE A 51 -30.66 -14.15 -35.49
C PHE A 51 -31.97 -14.89 -35.19
N SER A 52 -32.52 -15.58 -36.19
CA SER A 52 -33.75 -16.37 -36.03
C SER A 52 -33.47 -17.77 -35.47
N CYS A 53 -34.32 -18.23 -34.55
CA CYS A 53 -34.34 -19.62 -34.11
C CYS A 53 -34.87 -20.53 -35.23
N PRO A 54 -34.17 -21.61 -35.62
CA PRO A 54 -34.65 -22.57 -36.63
C PRO A 54 -35.96 -23.28 -36.25
N GLN A 55 -36.27 -23.38 -34.96
CA GLN A 55 -37.42 -24.14 -34.46
C GLN A 55 -38.69 -23.28 -34.28
N CYS A 56 -38.57 -22.11 -33.64
CA CYS A 56 -39.73 -21.23 -33.37
C CYS A 56 -39.71 -19.90 -34.14
N ARG A 57 -38.68 -19.65 -34.95
CA ARG A 57 -38.49 -18.43 -35.77
C ARG A 57 -38.40 -17.11 -35.00
N GLN A 58 -38.40 -17.13 -33.66
CA GLN A 58 -38.15 -15.93 -32.86
C GLN A 58 -36.75 -15.36 -33.17
N THR A 59 -36.69 -14.06 -33.41
CA THR A 59 -35.46 -13.35 -33.77
C THR A 59 -34.85 -12.64 -32.56
N ALA A 60 -33.51 -12.56 -32.53
CA ALA A 60 -32.76 -11.76 -31.58
C ALA A 60 -31.80 -10.81 -32.30
N SER A 61 -31.50 -9.68 -31.67
CA SER A 61 -30.52 -8.71 -32.17
C SER A 61 -29.07 -9.13 -31.93
N GLN A 62 -28.82 -10.09 -31.03
CA GLN A 62 -27.46 -10.55 -30.68
C GLN A 62 -27.37 -12.08 -30.60
N LYS A 63 -26.18 -12.62 -30.88
CA LYS A 63 -25.87 -14.05 -30.71
C LYS A 63 -25.78 -14.39 -29.23
N SER A 64 -26.69 -15.22 -28.73
CA SER A 64 -26.65 -15.75 -27.38
C SER A 64 -26.48 -17.27 -27.43
N PHE A 65 -25.34 -17.77 -26.94
CA PHE A 65 -25.08 -19.20 -26.75
C PHE A 65 -24.85 -19.48 -25.28
N ARG A 66 -25.76 -20.23 -24.66
CA ARG A 66 -25.63 -20.68 -23.27
C ARG A 66 -25.37 -22.19 -23.25
N PRO A 67 -24.13 -22.65 -22.99
CA PRO A 67 -23.83 -24.07 -22.93
C PRO A 67 -24.66 -24.79 -21.86
N SER A 68 -25.20 -25.97 -22.18
CA SER A 68 -25.98 -26.80 -21.25
C SER A 68 -25.25 -28.10 -20.92
N ARG A 69 -24.64 -28.16 -19.73
CA ARG A 69 -23.87 -29.34 -19.29
C ARG A 69 -24.77 -30.52 -18.96
N GLU A 70 -25.97 -30.23 -18.49
CA GLU A 70 -27.01 -31.19 -18.12
C GLU A 70 -27.51 -31.91 -19.37
N LEU A 71 -27.82 -31.18 -20.44
CA LEU A 71 -28.28 -31.76 -21.70
C LEU A 71 -27.19 -32.60 -22.39
N ALA A 72 -25.92 -32.19 -22.28
CA ALA A 72 -24.79 -32.97 -22.77
C ALA A 72 -24.70 -34.36 -22.10
N LYS A 73 -24.92 -34.41 -20.78
CA LYS A 73 -24.95 -35.67 -20.01
C LYS A 73 -26.15 -36.53 -20.39
N ILE A 74 -27.33 -35.94 -20.55
CA ILE A 74 -28.55 -36.67 -20.94
C ILE A 74 -28.38 -37.28 -22.34
N ALA A 75 -27.80 -36.54 -23.29
CA ALA A 75 -27.52 -37.03 -24.64
C ALA A 75 -26.50 -38.18 -24.66
N GLU A 76 -25.50 -38.15 -23.77
CA GLU A 76 -24.57 -39.27 -23.58
C GLU A 76 -25.27 -40.54 -23.06
N ILE A 77 -26.10 -40.39 -22.02
CA ILE A 77 -26.85 -41.51 -21.43
C ILE A 77 -27.80 -42.12 -22.46
N ALA A 78 -28.54 -41.29 -23.21
CA ALA A 78 -29.45 -41.74 -24.26
C ALA A 78 -28.71 -42.53 -25.36
N ARG A 79 -27.51 -42.09 -25.75
CA ARG A 79 -26.68 -42.77 -26.74
C ARG A 79 -26.21 -44.16 -26.28
N GLN A 80 -25.79 -44.28 -25.02
CA GLN A 80 -25.33 -45.55 -24.44
C GLN A 80 -26.47 -46.57 -24.31
N LEU A 81 -27.69 -46.10 -23.98
CA LEU A 81 -28.87 -46.96 -23.91
C LEU A 81 -29.25 -47.51 -25.29
N SER A 82 -29.15 -46.72 -26.36
CA SER A 82 -29.41 -47.18 -27.72
C SER A 82 -28.35 -48.17 -28.24
N GLN A 83 -27.10 -48.06 -27.80
CA GLN A 83 -26.03 -49.00 -28.17
C GLN A 83 -26.18 -50.37 -27.48
N ARG A 84 -26.76 -50.43 -26.28
CA ARG A 84 -27.00 -51.70 -25.55
C ARG A 84 -28.19 -52.51 -26.07
N ALA A 85 -29.07 -51.92 -26.88
CA ALA A 85 -30.26 -52.60 -27.40
C ALA A 85 -30.01 -53.36 -28.73
N GLY A 86 -28.81 -53.27 -29.33
CA GLY A 86 -28.57 -53.68 -30.73
C GLY A 86 -27.47 -54.71 -31.02
N GLY A 87 -26.89 -55.42 -30.04
CA GLY A 87 -25.77 -56.33 -30.37
C GLY A 87 -25.41 -57.37 -29.32
N GLY A 88 -26.02 -58.56 -29.42
CA GLY A 88 -25.56 -59.79 -28.76
C GLY A 88 -25.08 -60.80 -29.80
N GLY A 89 -23.85 -60.63 -30.29
CA GLY A 89 -23.23 -61.54 -31.27
C GLY A 89 -22.45 -62.66 -30.58
N GLY A 90 -23.08 -63.82 -30.38
CA GLY A 90 -22.39 -65.08 -30.11
C GLY A 90 -22.12 -65.84 -31.41
N ARG A 91 -20.95 -65.62 -32.02
CA ARG A 91 -20.31 -66.39 -33.12
C ARG A 91 -18.82 -65.99 -33.07
N GLU A 92 -17.79 -66.83 -32.97
CA GLU A 92 -17.55 -68.22 -33.34
C GLU A 92 -16.36 -68.73 -32.49
N ASN A 93 -16.54 -69.74 -31.62
CA ASN A 93 -15.40 -70.46 -30.99
C ASN A 93 -14.80 -71.51 -31.96
N VAL A 94 -14.81 -71.25 -33.26
CA VAL A 94 -14.33 -72.15 -34.31
C VAL A 94 -13.31 -71.45 -35.20
N CYS A 95 -12.29 -72.19 -35.60
CA CYS A 95 -11.26 -71.73 -36.51
C CYS A 95 -11.88 -71.50 -37.89
N ARG A 96 -11.72 -70.28 -38.43
CA ARG A 96 -12.27 -69.93 -39.75
C ARG A 96 -11.70 -70.77 -40.90
N GLN A 97 -10.47 -71.26 -40.77
CA GLN A 97 -9.79 -72.03 -41.80
C GLN A 97 -10.13 -73.52 -41.75
N HIS A 98 -10.28 -74.09 -40.56
CA HIS A 98 -10.44 -75.53 -40.37
C HIS A 98 -11.82 -75.94 -39.86
N GLN A 99 -12.68 -74.97 -39.53
CA GLN A 99 -14.01 -75.17 -38.92
C GLN A 99 -13.98 -76.01 -37.61
N GLU A 100 -12.80 -76.05 -36.98
CA GLU A 100 -12.54 -76.81 -35.75
C GLU A 100 -12.58 -75.91 -34.52
N ALA A 101 -12.96 -76.47 -33.37
CA ALA A 101 -13.06 -75.70 -32.13
C ALA A 101 -11.69 -75.12 -31.71
N LEU A 102 -11.68 -73.84 -31.33
CA LEU A 102 -10.50 -73.14 -30.85
C LEU A 102 -10.20 -73.50 -29.39
N LYS A 103 -9.58 -74.66 -29.19
CA LYS A 103 -9.28 -75.23 -27.85
C LYS A 103 -7.84 -74.95 -27.39
N LEU A 104 -6.99 -74.43 -28.25
CA LEU A 104 -5.58 -74.17 -27.98
C LEU A 104 -5.28 -72.67 -28.09
N PHE A 105 -4.23 -72.19 -27.45
CA PHE A 105 -3.80 -70.80 -27.46
C PHE A 105 -2.31 -70.74 -27.76
N CYS A 106 -1.95 -69.98 -28.80
CA CYS A 106 -0.55 -69.72 -29.12
C CYS A 106 -0.07 -68.50 -28.31
N LYS A 107 0.99 -68.66 -27.51
CA LYS A 107 1.49 -67.59 -26.64
C LYS A 107 2.18 -66.47 -27.43
N GLU A 108 2.84 -66.80 -28.53
CA GLU A 108 3.54 -65.85 -29.40
C GLU A 108 2.57 -64.99 -30.22
N ASP A 109 1.56 -65.62 -30.82
CA ASP A 109 0.56 -64.92 -31.64
C ASP A 109 -0.61 -64.35 -30.82
N GLN A 110 -0.65 -64.66 -29.52
CA GLN A 110 -1.67 -64.20 -28.56
C GLN A 110 -3.12 -64.44 -29.01
N GLN A 111 -3.37 -65.56 -29.68
CA GLN A 111 -4.67 -65.89 -30.22
C GLN A 111 -5.04 -67.36 -30.01
N PRO A 112 -6.34 -67.65 -29.84
CA PRO A 112 -6.81 -69.02 -29.77
C PRO A 112 -6.75 -69.66 -31.18
N ILE A 113 -6.24 -70.88 -31.26
CA ILE A 113 -6.07 -71.68 -32.47
C ILE A 113 -6.76 -73.05 -32.30
N CYS A 114 -7.05 -73.74 -33.41
CA CYS A 114 -7.55 -75.11 -33.36
C CYS A 114 -6.40 -76.14 -33.43
N VAL A 115 -6.70 -77.40 -33.15
CA VAL A 115 -5.73 -78.51 -33.16
C VAL A 115 -5.06 -78.74 -34.53
N VAL A 116 -5.70 -78.32 -35.62
CA VAL A 116 -5.12 -78.39 -36.97
C VAL A 116 -4.09 -77.27 -37.19
N CYS A 117 -4.33 -76.06 -36.68
CA CYS A 117 -3.38 -74.94 -36.75
C CYS A 117 -2.10 -75.25 -35.97
N ASP A 118 -2.21 -75.89 -34.81
CA ASP A 118 -1.07 -76.29 -33.98
C ASP A 118 -0.08 -77.19 -34.75
N ARG A 119 -0.59 -78.13 -35.56
CA ARG A 119 0.23 -79.02 -36.40
C ARG A 119 0.70 -78.39 -37.71
N SER A 120 0.25 -77.18 -38.03
CA SER A 120 0.64 -76.49 -39.25
C SER A 120 2.08 -75.98 -39.16
N GLN A 121 2.72 -75.72 -40.31
CA GLN A 121 4.04 -75.10 -40.32
C GLN A 121 4.04 -73.71 -39.65
N ALA A 122 2.90 -73.01 -39.61
CA ALA A 122 2.79 -71.67 -39.06
C ALA A 122 2.99 -71.60 -37.54
N HIS A 123 2.59 -72.64 -36.79
CA HIS A 123 2.70 -72.69 -35.32
C HIS A 123 3.67 -73.77 -34.82
N ARG A 124 4.41 -74.43 -35.73
CA ARG A 124 5.27 -75.59 -35.43
C ARG A 124 6.29 -75.36 -34.31
N PHE A 125 6.72 -74.11 -34.12
CA PHE A 125 7.72 -73.72 -33.12
C PHE A 125 7.17 -72.77 -32.07
N HIS A 126 5.86 -72.52 -32.05
CA HIS A 126 5.21 -71.65 -31.07
C HIS A 126 4.84 -72.44 -29.82
N ALA A 127 4.90 -71.82 -28.66
CA ALA A 127 4.40 -72.39 -27.42
C ALA A 127 2.86 -72.37 -27.44
N VAL A 128 2.28 -73.55 -27.58
CA VAL A 128 0.84 -73.75 -27.61
C VAL A 128 0.38 -74.47 -26.34
N VAL A 129 -0.63 -73.91 -25.68
CA VAL A 129 -1.24 -74.46 -24.45
C VAL A 129 -2.76 -74.54 -24.60
N PRO A 130 -3.48 -75.33 -23.80
CA PRO A 130 -4.94 -75.29 -23.75
C PRO A 130 -5.46 -73.87 -23.47
N VAL A 131 -6.58 -73.50 -24.10
CA VAL A 131 -7.21 -72.17 -23.92
C VAL A 131 -7.57 -71.93 -22.46
N GLU A 132 -8.00 -72.96 -21.74
CA GLU A 132 -8.38 -72.87 -20.33
C GLU A 132 -7.19 -72.51 -19.44
N GLU A 133 -6.01 -73.07 -19.72
CA GLU A 133 -4.77 -72.79 -18.98
C GLU A 133 -4.28 -71.37 -19.26
N ALA A 134 -4.22 -70.95 -20.53
CA ALA A 134 -3.88 -69.57 -20.89
C ALA A 134 -4.87 -68.56 -20.30
N ALA A 135 -6.17 -68.86 -20.35
CA ALA A 135 -7.20 -67.99 -19.78
C ALA A 135 -7.06 -67.87 -18.26
N GLN A 136 -6.68 -68.94 -17.56
CA GLN A 136 -6.43 -68.90 -16.13
C GLN A 136 -5.20 -68.06 -15.79
N GLU A 137 -4.09 -68.23 -16.52
CA GLU A 137 -2.86 -67.43 -16.37
C GLU A 137 -3.15 -65.92 -16.55
N TYR A 138 -3.86 -65.54 -17.63
CA TYR A 138 -4.23 -64.13 -17.85
C TYR A 138 -5.26 -63.61 -16.84
N LYS A 139 -6.18 -64.45 -16.34
CA LYS A 139 -7.11 -64.04 -15.27
C LYS A 139 -6.36 -63.69 -13.99
N GLU A 140 -5.38 -64.50 -13.61
CA GLU A 140 -4.53 -64.27 -12.43
C GLU A 140 -3.69 -63.01 -12.61
N GLU A 141 -3.09 -62.79 -13.79
CA GLU A 141 -2.35 -61.57 -14.09
C GLU A 141 -3.24 -60.32 -14.04
N ILE A 142 -4.43 -60.37 -14.65
CA ILE A 142 -5.40 -59.28 -14.61
C ILE A 142 -5.84 -59.02 -13.16
N GLN A 143 -6.08 -60.07 -12.37
CA GLN A 143 -6.48 -59.93 -10.97
C GLN A 143 -5.37 -59.25 -10.14
N ALA A 144 -4.11 -59.64 -10.33
CA ALA A 144 -2.97 -59.00 -9.68
C ALA A 144 -2.84 -57.52 -10.07
N ARG A 145 -2.92 -57.20 -11.36
CA ARG A 145 -2.87 -55.80 -11.85
C ARG A 145 -4.05 -54.97 -11.36
N LEU A 146 -5.25 -55.56 -11.32
CA LEU A 146 -6.46 -54.89 -10.85
C LEU A 146 -6.39 -54.60 -9.34
N GLN A 147 -5.80 -55.51 -8.56
CA GLN A 147 -5.55 -55.29 -7.14
C GLN A 147 -4.54 -54.15 -6.92
N ALA A 148 -3.42 -54.13 -7.65
CA ALA A 148 -2.45 -53.05 -7.60
C ALA A 148 -3.07 -51.68 -7.96
N LEU A 149 -3.92 -51.63 -9.00
CA LEU A 149 -4.63 -50.41 -9.38
C LEU A 149 -5.64 -49.96 -8.30
N LYS A 150 -6.31 -50.88 -7.61
CA LYS A 150 -7.21 -50.56 -6.49
C LYS A 150 -6.43 -50.00 -5.30
N GLU A 151 -5.29 -50.58 -4.97
CA GLU A 151 -4.41 -50.08 -3.90
C GLU A 151 -3.88 -48.68 -4.23
N GLU A 152 -3.45 -48.45 -5.46
CA GLU A 152 -2.99 -47.13 -5.91
C GLU A 152 -4.10 -46.09 -5.86
N ARG A 153 -5.32 -46.46 -6.26
CA ARG A 153 -6.51 -45.60 -6.12
C ARG A 153 -6.77 -45.23 -4.67
N GLU A 154 -6.62 -46.17 -3.72
CA GLU A 154 -6.81 -45.88 -2.30
C GLU A 154 -5.72 -44.94 -1.76
N LYS A 155 -4.47 -45.09 -2.18
CA LYS A 155 -3.39 -44.12 -1.87
C LYS A 155 -3.75 -42.71 -2.37
N PHE A 156 -4.25 -42.59 -3.60
CA PHE A 156 -4.72 -41.30 -4.13
C PHE A 156 -5.87 -40.71 -3.29
N LEU A 157 -6.84 -41.53 -2.90
CA LEU A 157 -7.96 -41.06 -2.06
C LEU A 157 -7.51 -40.61 -0.67
N GLU A 158 -6.58 -41.34 -0.04
CA GLU A 158 -6.03 -40.98 1.27
C GLU A 158 -5.19 -39.70 1.19
N SER A 159 -4.41 -39.52 0.12
CA SER A 159 -3.69 -38.27 -0.17
C SER A 159 -4.65 -37.08 -0.38
N ARG A 160 -5.86 -37.32 -0.90
CA ARG A 160 -6.88 -36.29 -1.08
C ARG A 160 -7.48 -35.88 0.27
N LYS A 161 -7.76 -36.83 1.16
CA LYS A 161 -8.21 -36.56 2.54
C LYS A 161 -7.15 -35.78 3.34
N SER A 162 -5.86 -36.07 3.15
CA SER A 162 -4.79 -35.31 3.80
C SER A 162 -4.63 -33.88 3.26
N ARG A 163 -4.94 -33.61 1.97
CA ARG A 163 -5.06 -32.24 1.44
C ARG A 163 -6.21 -31.45 2.05
N VAL A 164 -7.31 -32.10 2.42
CA VAL A 164 -8.41 -31.45 3.16
C VAL A 164 -7.95 -31.09 4.59
N ARG A 165 -7.09 -31.90 5.23
CA ARG A 165 -6.44 -31.52 6.51
C ARG A 165 -5.41 -30.38 6.37
N LYS A 166 -4.81 -30.16 5.19
CA LYS A 166 -4.01 -28.95 4.89
C LYS A 166 -4.83 -27.64 4.84
N SER A 167 -6.14 -27.69 5.12
CA SER A 167 -6.99 -26.55 5.49
C SER A 167 -6.47 -25.70 6.66
N SER A 168 -5.47 -26.20 7.42
CA SER A 168 -4.77 -25.45 8.46
C SER A 168 -4.33 -24.04 8.03
N TYR A 169 -3.87 -23.86 6.79
CA TYR A 169 -3.48 -22.53 6.30
C TYR A 169 -4.68 -21.61 6.10
N LEU A 170 -5.79 -22.13 5.59
CA LEU A 170 -7.01 -21.34 5.40
C LEU A 170 -7.64 -20.95 6.75
N GLU A 171 -7.58 -21.83 7.74
CA GLU A 171 -7.99 -21.54 9.11
C GLU A 171 -7.09 -20.49 9.76
N LYS A 172 -5.77 -20.58 9.56
CA LYS A 172 -4.82 -19.55 10.00
C LYS A 172 -5.11 -18.19 9.34
N THR A 173 -5.36 -18.15 8.04
CA THR A 173 -5.73 -16.89 7.36
C THR A 173 -7.03 -16.31 7.93
N LYS A 174 -8.02 -17.15 8.22
CA LYS A 174 -9.28 -16.72 8.84
C LYS A 174 -9.09 -16.24 10.27
N SER A 175 -8.30 -16.93 11.09
CA SER A 175 -8.05 -16.52 12.47
C SER A 175 -7.24 -15.23 12.53
N GLU A 176 -6.25 -15.07 11.65
CA GLU A 176 -5.47 -13.84 11.55
C GLU A 176 -6.33 -12.67 11.06
N GLY A 177 -7.19 -12.91 10.07
CA GLY A 177 -8.17 -11.90 9.63
C GLY A 177 -9.09 -11.44 10.76
N LYS A 178 -9.52 -12.35 11.64
CA LYS A 178 -10.32 -11.99 12.83
C LYS A 178 -9.51 -11.18 13.84
N LYS A 179 -8.25 -11.54 14.11
CA LYS A 179 -7.39 -10.77 15.04
C LYS A 179 -7.19 -9.34 14.56
N ILE A 180 -6.90 -9.16 13.27
CA ILE A 180 -6.75 -7.83 12.66
C ILE A 180 -8.02 -7.01 12.90
N VAL A 181 -9.19 -7.56 12.62
CA VAL A 181 -10.47 -6.86 12.86
C VAL A 181 -10.61 -6.47 14.33
N CYS A 182 -10.37 -7.39 15.26
CA CYS A 182 -10.48 -7.11 16.70
C CYS A 182 -9.50 -6.03 17.18
N GLU A 183 -8.23 -6.07 16.74
CA GLU A 183 -7.23 -5.06 17.11
C GLU A 183 -7.61 -3.67 16.60
N PHE A 184 -8.12 -3.58 15.36
CA PHE A 184 -8.58 -2.31 14.81
C PHE A 184 -9.84 -1.81 15.51
N GLU A 185 -10.79 -2.67 15.85
CA GLU A 185 -11.96 -2.29 16.65
C GLU A 185 -11.57 -1.74 18.03
N GLN A 186 -10.62 -2.39 18.71
CA GLN A 186 -10.08 -1.89 19.98
C GLN A 186 -9.41 -0.52 19.82
N LEU A 187 -8.60 -0.34 18.77
CA LEU A 187 -7.96 0.95 18.49
C LEU A 187 -8.98 2.04 18.17
N HIS A 188 -10.01 1.75 17.36
CA HIS A 188 -11.08 2.71 17.07
C HIS A 188 -11.82 3.13 18.34
N GLN A 189 -12.10 2.17 19.23
CA GLN A 189 -12.78 2.46 20.48
C GLN A 189 -11.89 3.32 21.39
N PHE A 190 -10.62 2.95 21.55
CA PHE A 190 -9.64 3.74 22.27
C PHE A 190 -9.56 5.19 21.74
N LEU A 191 -9.49 5.38 20.43
CA LEU A 191 -9.42 6.70 19.81
C LEU A 191 -10.68 7.53 20.08
N LYS A 192 -11.87 6.92 20.01
CA LYS A 192 -13.14 7.59 20.37
C LYS A 192 -13.16 8.02 21.83
N ASP A 193 -12.65 7.18 22.72
CA ASP A 193 -12.61 7.48 24.14
C ASP A 193 -11.60 8.59 24.46
N GLN A 194 -10.44 8.59 23.80
CA GLN A 194 -9.48 9.70 23.89
C GLN A 194 -10.03 11.02 23.35
N GLU A 195 -10.74 10.99 22.21
CA GLU A 195 -11.40 12.17 21.66
C GLU A 195 -12.41 12.77 22.64
N ARG A 196 -13.28 11.93 23.21
CA ARG A 196 -14.27 12.36 24.22
C ARG A 196 -13.60 12.96 25.46
N LEU A 197 -12.53 12.34 25.94
CA LEU A 197 -11.78 12.82 27.10
C LEU A 197 -11.21 14.22 26.86
N LEU A 198 -10.54 14.43 25.72
CA LEU A 198 -9.95 15.72 25.36
C LEU A 198 -11.01 16.81 25.20
N LEU A 199 -12.14 16.50 24.54
CA LEU A 199 -13.24 17.45 24.40
C LEU A 199 -13.86 17.82 25.75
N THR A 200 -13.99 16.86 26.66
CA THR A 200 -14.51 17.11 28.01
C THR A 200 -13.58 18.04 28.79
N GLN A 201 -12.26 17.78 28.77
CA GLN A 201 -11.27 18.62 29.42
C GLN A 201 -11.26 20.06 28.86
N LEU A 202 -11.41 20.21 27.54
CA LEU A 202 -11.51 21.52 26.92
C LEU A 202 -12.78 22.27 27.34
N ALA A 203 -13.92 21.57 27.40
CA ALA A 203 -15.18 22.15 27.87
C ALA A 203 -15.12 22.57 29.35
N ASP A 204 -14.38 21.86 30.20
CA ASP A 204 -14.13 22.26 31.58
C ASP A 204 -13.32 23.56 31.67
N LEU A 205 -12.28 23.70 30.83
CA LEU A 205 -11.49 24.92 30.74
C LEU A 205 -12.32 26.10 30.23
N ASP A 206 -13.10 25.89 29.17
CA ASP A 206 -13.98 26.90 28.58
C ASP A 206 -15.02 27.41 29.57
N ARG A 207 -15.64 26.50 30.34
CA ARG A 207 -16.53 26.87 31.45
C ARG A 207 -15.83 27.67 32.53
N ALA A 208 -14.61 27.30 32.90
CA ALA A 208 -13.87 28.02 33.92
C ALA A 208 -13.50 29.44 33.46
N ILE A 209 -13.07 29.61 32.21
CA ILE A 209 -12.78 30.92 31.61
C ILE A 209 -14.04 31.77 31.56
N THR A 210 -15.15 31.19 31.09
CA THR A 210 -16.43 31.89 30.96
C THR A 210 -16.92 32.41 32.32
N ARG A 211 -16.81 31.59 33.39
CA ARG A 211 -17.18 32.02 34.75
C ARG A 211 -16.40 33.24 35.23
N VAL A 212 -15.08 33.26 35.02
CA VAL A 212 -14.25 34.40 35.40
C VAL A 212 -14.66 35.66 34.64
N GLN A 213 -15.00 35.52 33.35
CA GLN A 213 -15.49 36.64 32.54
C GLN A 213 -16.87 37.13 33.01
N GLU A 214 -17.80 36.23 33.31
CA GLU A 214 -19.12 36.57 33.83
C GLU A 214 -19.03 37.30 35.18
N GLU A 215 -18.19 36.82 36.09
CA GLU A 215 -17.92 37.47 37.39
C GLU A 215 -17.30 38.86 37.22
N ALA A 216 -16.35 39.02 36.28
CA ALA A 216 -15.73 40.30 35.97
C ALA A 216 -16.77 41.31 35.42
N VAL A 217 -17.62 40.88 34.48
CA VAL A 217 -18.69 41.72 33.91
C VAL A 217 -19.72 42.11 34.97
N ALA A 218 -20.12 41.17 35.83
CA ALA A 218 -21.05 41.45 36.92
C ALA A 218 -20.50 42.51 37.87
N LYS A 219 -19.23 42.40 38.26
CA LYS A 219 -18.57 43.38 39.13
C LYS A 219 -18.47 44.78 38.50
N VAL A 220 -18.09 44.87 37.22
CA VAL A 220 -18.07 46.17 36.52
C VAL A 220 -19.46 46.77 36.47
N SER A 221 -20.48 45.96 36.20
CA SER A 221 -21.87 46.43 36.13
C SER A 221 -22.36 46.97 37.47
N GLU A 222 -21.96 46.35 38.58
CA GLU A 222 -22.24 46.82 39.94
C GLU A 222 -21.53 48.16 40.24
N GLU A 223 -20.24 48.27 39.93
CA GLU A 223 -19.48 49.52 40.11
C GLU A 223 -20.02 50.66 39.23
N MET A 224 -20.42 50.36 37.99
CA MET A 224 -21.08 51.32 37.09
C MET A 224 -22.42 51.78 37.66
N SER A 225 -23.26 50.87 38.16
CA SER A 225 -24.56 51.22 38.75
C SER A 225 -24.40 52.12 39.98
N HIS A 226 -23.38 51.86 40.80
CA HIS A 226 -23.05 52.72 41.94
C HIS A 226 -22.59 54.10 41.48
N LEU A 227 -21.76 54.18 40.43
CA LEU A 227 -21.32 55.45 39.84
C LEU A 227 -22.50 56.25 39.27
N ASP A 228 -23.39 55.61 38.51
CA ASP A 228 -24.58 56.25 37.94
C ASP A 228 -25.50 56.80 39.04
N THR A 229 -25.63 56.08 40.16
CA THR A 229 -26.40 56.55 41.32
C THR A 229 -25.77 57.81 41.92
N LEU A 230 -24.44 57.85 42.10
CA LEU A 230 -23.75 59.03 42.61
C LEU A 230 -23.87 60.22 41.66
N ILE A 231 -23.74 59.99 40.36
CA ILE A 231 -23.94 61.04 39.33
C ILE A 231 -25.36 61.61 39.45
N TRP A 232 -26.37 60.76 39.51
CA TRP A 232 -27.76 61.17 39.65
C TRP A 232 -28.02 61.97 40.94
N GLU A 233 -27.46 61.54 42.07
CA GLU A 233 -27.55 62.27 43.34
C GLU A 233 -26.89 63.66 43.25
N MET A 234 -25.73 63.77 42.59
CA MET A 234 -25.05 65.04 42.36
C MET A 234 -25.88 65.96 41.47
N GLU A 235 -26.33 65.48 40.31
CA GLU A 235 -27.17 66.24 39.39
C GLU A 235 -28.46 66.72 40.06
N GLY A 236 -29.11 65.86 40.85
CA GLY A 236 -30.29 66.20 41.63
C GLY A 236 -30.01 67.27 42.70
N LYS A 237 -28.87 67.19 43.39
CA LYS A 237 -28.44 68.23 44.35
C LYS A 237 -28.27 69.59 43.69
N PHE A 238 -27.68 69.67 42.49
CA PHE A 238 -27.50 70.94 41.76
C PHE A 238 -28.82 71.65 41.43
N GLN A 239 -29.95 70.94 41.38
CA GLN A 239 -31.26 71.53 41.10
C GLN A 239 -31.98 72.07 42.35
N GLN A 240 -31.42 71.88 43.56
CA GLN A 240 -32.07 72.26 44.82
C GLN A 240 -31.86 73.75 45.17
N PRO A 241 -32.81 74.39 45.89
CA PRO A 241 -32.64 75.74 46.39
C PRO A 241 -31.52 75.82 47.46
N PRO A 242 -30.91 77.00 47.70
CA PRO A 242 -29.67 77.13 48.48
C PRO A 242 -29.70 76.50 49.88
N SER A 243 -30.83 76.57 50.59
CA SER A 243 -30.98 76.00 51.94
C SER A 243 -30.99 74.47 51.95
N GLN A 244 -31.53 73.83 50.90
CA GLN A 244 -31.57 72.37 50.75
C GLN A 244 -30.27 71.83 50.11
N PHE A 245 -29.67 72.60 49.20
CA PHE A 245 -28.38 72.28 48.59
C PHE A 245 -27.28 72.09 49.64
N LEU A 246 -27.21 72.98 50.64
CA LEU A 246 -26.19 72.94 51.69
C LEU A 246 -26.39 71.81 52.72
N GLN A 247 -27.58 71.21 52.80
CA GLN A 247 -27.82 70.06 53.70
C GLN A 247 -27.08 68.81 53.19
N ASP A 248 -26.38 68.14 54.10
CA ASP A 248 -25.63 66.89 53.88
C ASP A 248 -24.57 66.92 52.75
N ILE A 249 -24.21 68.10 52.24
CA ILE A 249 -23.31 68.23 51.08
C ILE A 249 -21.92 67.62 51.33
N ARG A 250 -21.40 67.71 52.56
CA ARG A 250 -20.12 67.08 52.93
C ARG A 250 -20.17 65.56 52.82
N ARG A 251 -21.32 64.95 53.15
CA ARG A 251 -21.48 63.50 53.08
C ARG A 251 -21.45 63.01 51.63
N LEU A 252 -22.14 63.73 50.73
CA LEU A 252 -22.13 63.43 49.29
C LEU A 252 -20.72 63.59 48.70
N LEU A 253 -20.05 64.71 49.00
CA LEU A 253 -18.68 64.96 48.53
C LEU A 253 -17.69 63.90 49.02
N ASN A 254 -17.77 63.51 50.31
CA ASN A 254 -16.96 62.43 50.83
C ASN A 254 -17.26 61.09 50.14
N SER A 255 -18.53 60.82 49.78
CA SER A 255 -18.90 59.60 49.06
C SER A 255 -18.31 59.55 47.65
N CYS A 256 -18.22 60.70 46.97
CA CYS A 256 -17.56 60.82 45.66
C CYS A 256 -16.05 60.65 45.75
N GLU A 257 -15.40 61.24 46.77
CA GLU A 257 -13.95 61.10 46.98
C GLU A 257 -13.53 59.66 47.29
N MET A 258 -14.40 58.87 47.92
CA MET A 258 -14.16 57.46 48.22
C MET A 258 -14.41 56.53 47.03
N MET A 259 -15.02 57.03 45.95
CA MET A 259 -15.28 56.23 44.75
C MET A 259 -13.99 56.00 43.97
N THR A 260 -13.59 54.75 43.84
CA THR A 260 -12.38 54.34 43.11
C THR A 260 -12.71 53.17 42.19
N PHE A 261 -12.50 53.35 40.89
CA PHE A 261 -12.66 52.26 39.93
C PHE A 261 -11.56 51.22 40.15
N LYS A 262 -11.94 49.96 40.33
CA LYS A 262 -10.99 48.86 40.49
C LYS A 262 -11.17 47.90 39.32
N PRO A 263 -10.21 47.82 38.38
CA PRO A 263 -10.34 46.92 37.25
C PRO A 263 -10.56 45.47 37.73
N PRO A 264 -11.40 44.69 37.02
CA PRO A 264 -11.62 43.29 37.36
C PRO A 264 -10.32 42.49 37.34
N VAL A 265 -10.32 41.39 38.10
CA VAL A 265 -9.20 40.45 38.13
C VAL A 265 -9.09 39.80 36.74
N GLU A 266 -7.89 39.86 36.15
CA GLU A 266 -7.58 39.17 34.89
C GLU A 266 -7.68 37.64 35.07
N ILE A 267 -7.73 36.90 33.95
CA ILE A 267 -7.70 35.43 34.00
C ILE A 267 -6.49 35.00 34.84
N SER A 268 -6.71 34.06 35.77
CA SER A 268 -5.62 33.63 36.64
C SER A 268 -4.51 32.96 35.82
N SER A 269 -3.25 33.24 36.18
CA SER A 269 -2.08 32.63 35.54
C SER A 269 -2.09 31.10 35.59
N ASP A 270 -2.80 30.50 36.56
CA ASP A 270 -3.03 29.05 36.60
C ASP A 270 -3.93 28.58 35.45
N LEU A 271 -5.00 29.31 35.15
CA LEU A 271 -5.93 28.96 34.07
C LEU A 271 -5.26 29.09 32.70
N GLU A 272 -4.48 30.16 32.51
CA GLU A 272 -3.70 30.38 31.29
C GLU A 272 -2.70 29.25 31.05
N ARG A 273 -1.90 28.90 32.08
CA ARG A 273 -0.97 27.77 32.02
C ARG A 273 -1.68 26.45 31.69
N ARG A 274 -2.85 26.19 32.28
CA ARG A 274 -3.62 24.97 32.01
C ARG A 274 -4.14 24.91 30.57
N LEU A 275 -4.50 26.06 29.99
CA LEU A 275 -4.89 26.17 28.59
C LEU A 275 -3.70 25.94 27.67
N GLU A 276 -2.56 26.54 27.94
CA GLU A 276 -1.31 26.34 27.19
C GLU A 276 -0.86 24.88 27.23
N ASP A 277 -0.87 24.25 28.40
CA ASP A 277 -0.57 22.83 28.57
C ASP A 277 -1.51 21.96 27.71
N PHE A 278 -2.80 22.28 27.68
CA PHE A 278 -3.78 21.56 26.87
C PHE A 278 -3.51 21.72 25.37
N VAL A 279 -3.21 22.94 24.92
CA VAL A 279 -2.84 23.23 23.53
C VAL A 279 -1.60 22.44 23.13
N GLN A 280 -0.57 22.41 23.98
CA GLN A 280 0.67 21.68 23.74
C GLN A 280 0.42 20.17 23.65
N ARG A 281 -0.42 19.61 24.53
CA ARG A 281 -0.85 18.19 24.44
C ARG A 281 -1.60 17.91 23.14
N ASN A 282 -2.49 18.80 22.70
CA ASN A 282 -3.22 18.61 21.44
C ASN A 282 -2.27 18.62 20.22
N VAL A 283 -1.23 19.46 20.24
CA VAL A 283 -0.16 19.45 19.22
C VAL A 283 0.54 18.08 19.17
N LEU A 284 0.86 17.49 20.32
CA LEU A 284 1.45 16.16 20.41
C LEU A 284 0.52 15.07 19.86
N VAL A 285 -0.75 15.06 20.28
CA VAL A 285 -1.77 14.11 19.78
C VAL A 285 -1.89 14.19 18.26
N ARG A 286 -1.96 15.40 17.71
CA ARG A 286 -1.99 15.64 16.27
C ARG A 286 -0.73 15.13 15.58
N GLY A 287 0.44 15.29 16.21
CA GLY A 287 1.70 14.74 15.73
C GLY A 287 1.67 13.21 15.65
N THR A 288 1.26 12.55 16.73
CA THR A 288 1.13 11.08 16.79
C THR A 288 0.14 10.53 15.77
N LEU A 289 -1.04 11.15 15.63
CA LEU A 289 -2.02 10.75 14.62
C LEU A 289 -1.49 10.91 13.19
N ARG A 290 -0.75 11.99 12.91
CA ARG A 290 -0.07 12.16 11.61
C ARG A 290 1.01 11.11 11.40
N LYS A 291 1.77 10.72 12.42
CA LYS A 291 2.74 9.61 12.32
C LYS A 291 2.03 8.31 11.93
N CYS A 292 0.92 7.97 12.60
CA CYS A 292 0.10 6.80 12.28
C CYS A 292 -0.53 6.85 10.87
N GLN A 293 -0.89 8.04 10.36
CA GLN A 293 -1.41 8.21 9.00
C GLN A 293 -0.30 8.24 7.94
N GLY A 294 0.88 8.75 8.31
CA GLY A 294 2.10 8.80 7.52
C GLY A 294 2.68 7.41 7.23
N THR A 295 2.26 6.39 7.98
CA THR A 295 2.53 4.96 7.76
C THR A 295 1.99 4.45 6.42
N LYS A 296 1.17 5.21 5.66
CA LYS A 296 0.97 4.98 4.21
C LYS A 296 2.28 5.03 3.41
N SER A 297 3.35 5.56 4.00
CA SER A 297 4.73 5.57 3.46
C SER A 297 5.56 4.34 3.86
N THR A 298 4.98 3.31 4.50
CA THR A 298 5.68 2.04 4.81
C THR A 298 6.27 1.33 3.60
N ALA A 299 5.82 1.65 2.38
CA ALA A 299 6.50 1.21 1.16
C ALA A 299 7.95 1.73 1.03
N LEU A 300 8.30 2.84 1.70
CA LEU A 300 9.64 3.46 1.71
C LEU A 300 10.47 3.09 2.96
N LEU A 301 9.86 2.51 4.00
CA LEU A 301 10.55 2.06 5.23
C LEU A 301 10.93 0.56 5.20
N LEU A 302 10.73 -0.11 4.07
CA LEU A 302 11.27 -1.46 3.89
C LEU A 302 12.80 -1.39 4.00
N PRO A 303 13.44 -2.26 4.80
CA PRO A 303 14.89 -2.24 5.00
C PRO A 303 15.58 -2.47 3.65
N CYS A 304 16.03 -1.37 3.04
CA CYS A 304 16.91 -1.38 1.89
C CYS A 304 18.32 -1.06 2.42
N PRO A 305 19.41 -1.49 1.76
CA PRO A 305 20.74 -1.12 2.20
C PRO A 305 20.91 0.40 2.16
N ALA A 306 21.50 0.98 3.21
CA ALA A 306 21.94 2.37 3.15
C ALA A 306 22.97 2.51 2.03
N ALA A 307 22.74 3.44 1.11
CA ALA A 307 23.69 3.74 0.04
C ALA A 307 24.84 4.56 0.61
N LYS A 308 26.08 4.20 0.27
CA LYS A 308 27.28 4.94 0.67
C LYS A 308 27.49 6.07 -0.34
N VAL A 309 27.24 7.31 0.06
CA VAL A 309 27.33 8.47 -0.81
C VAL A 309 28.65 9.19 -0.59
N THR A 310 29.46 9.28 -1.65
CA THR A 310 30.69 10.10 -1.68
C THR A 310 30.55 11.20 -2.72
N LEU A 311 31.08 12.39 -2.43
CA LEU A 311 30.97 13.58 -3.28
C LEU A 311 32.00 13.56 -4.41
N ASP A 312 31.58 13.96 -5.62
CA ASP A 312 32.41 13.97 -6.82
C ASP A 312 33.13 15.33 -7.01
N PRO A 313 34.47 15.39 -6.86
CA PRO A 313 35.25 16.61 -7.04
C PRO A 313 35.23 17.17 -8.47
N PHE A 314 34.95 16.35 -9.49
CA PHE A 314 34.89 16.81 -10.87
C PHE A 314 33.63 17.64 -11.13
N THR A 315 32.54 17.35 -10.43
CA THR A 315 31.28 18.10 -10.52
C THR A 315 31.24 19.32 -9.61
N ALA A 316 32.01 19.30 -8.51
CA ALA A 316 31.94 20.31 -7.46
C ALA A 316 32.27 21.72 -7.94
N HIS A 317 31.42 22.69 -7.60
CA HIS A 317 31.66 24.10 -7.85
C HIS A 317 32.91 24.62 -7.10
N PRO A 318 33.71 25.55 -7.66
CA PRO A 318 34.94 26.06 -7.03
C PRO A 318 34.81 26.67 -5.62
N ASN A 319 33.62 27.17 -5.27
CA ASN A 319 33.29 27.64 -3.91
C ASN A 319 32.96 26.53 -2.90
N LEU A 320 33.03 25.26 -3.30
CA LEU A 320 32.83 24.14 -2.39
C LEU A 320 34.17 23.50 -2.04
N HIS A 321 34.40 23.35 -0.74
CA HIS A 321 35.49 22.55 -0.22
C HIS A 321 34.98 21.19 0.20
N LEU A 322 35.55 20.14 -0.38
CA LEU A 322 35.26 18.76 -0.05
C LEU A 322 36.33 18.23 0.91
N SER A 323 35.93 17.44 1.90
CA SER A 323 36.87 16.70 2.76
C SER A 323 37.63 15.63 1.98
N GLU A 324 38.76 15.17 2.53
CA GLU A 324 39.59 14.12 1.94
C GLU A 324 38.84 12.79 1.77
N ASP A 325 37.97 12.45 2.73
CA ASP A 325 37.09 11.28 2.68
C ASP A 325 35.89 11.43 1.72
N ARG A 326 35.72 12.63 1.13
CA ARG A 326 34.63 13.01 0.22
C ARG A 326 33.23 12.85 0.82
N LYS A 327 33.09 12.87 2.14
CA LYS A 327 31.79 12.76 2.83
C LYS A 327 31.29 14.08 3.39
N GLN A 328 32.14 15.10 3.42
CA GLN A 328 31.80 16.43 3.90
C GLN A 328 31.97 17.45 2.79
N ALA A 329 31.10 18.45 2.82
CA ALA A 329 31.27 19.63 2.01
C ALA A 329 30.93 20.90 2.78
N ARG A 330 31.65 21.97 2.42
CA ARG A 330 31.52 23.28 3.04
C ARG A 330 31.56 24.39 1.99
N GLY A 331 30.59 25.30 2.05
CA GLY A 331 30.59 26.52 1.24
C GLY A 331 31.63 27.52 1.74
N GLN A 332 32.46 28.03 0.83
CA GLN A 332 33.50 29.03 1.09
C GLN A 332 33.24 30.32 0.30
N LEU A 333 33.82 31.43 0.77
CA LEU A 333 33.72 32.74 0.09
C LEU A 333 34.70 32.85 -1.09
N MET A 334 35.90 32.29 -0.95
CA MET A 334 36.94 32.31 -1.98
C MET A 334 36.83 31.08 -2.88
N GLN A 335 36.89 31.31 -4.19
CA GLN A 335 36.97 30.24 -5.19
C GLN A 335 38.32 29.52 -5.09
N GLN A 336 38.29 28.18 -5.15
CA GLN A 336 39.49 27.39 -5.34
C GLN A 336 39.93 27.44 -6.81
N ASP A 337 41.25 27.41 -7.03
CA ASP A 337 41.83 27.33 -8.37
C ASP A 337 41.74 25.88 -8.89
N LEU A 338 40.56 25.51 -9.38
CA LEU A 338 40.26 24.19 -9.93
C LEU A 338 40.12 24.27 -11.45
N PRO A 339 40.64 23.28 -12.19
CA PRO A 339 40.49 23.26 -13.65
C PRO A 339 39.01 23.15 -14.03
N ASP A 340 38.58 24.00 -14.96
CA ASP A 340 37.24 23.91 -15.52
C ASP A 340 37.08 22.64 -16.36
N ASN A 341 35.89 22.05 -16.30
CA ASN A 341 35.51 20.89 -17.10
C ASN A 341 33.99 20.91 -17.35
N PRO A 342 33.49 20.15 -18.33
CA PRO A 342 32.08 20.16 -18.69
C PRO A 342 31.12 19.73 -17.58
N GLU A 343 31.54 18.83 -16.69
CA GLU A 343 30.74 18.28 -15.59
C GLU A 343 30.67 19.23 -14.37
N ARG A 344 31.58 20.20 -14.28
CA ARG A 344 31.68 21.14 -13.16
C ARG A 344 30.56 22.17 -13.18
N PHE A 345 29.88 22.34 -12.04
CA PHE A 345 28.98 23.47 -11.84
C PHE A 345 29.76 24.80 -11.78
N ASP A 346 29.30 25.82 -12.51
CA ASP A 346 29.97 27.13 -12.62
C ASP A 346 29.22 28.29 -11.94
N PHE A 347 27.93 28.12 -11.66
CA PHE A 347 27.05 29.20 -11.23
C PHE A 347 26.58 29.01 -9.78
N GLU A 348 25.86 27.92 -9.49
CA GLU A 348 25.45 27.60 -8.12
C GLU A 348 26.50 26.72 -7.43
N PRO A 349 26.72 26.89 -6.11
CA PRO A 349 27.64 26.07 -5.33
C PRO A 349 27.07 24.66 -5.10
N CYS A 350 27.08 23.85 -6.16
CA CYS A 350 26.51 22.51 -6.22
C CYS A 350 27.58 21.43 -6.41
N VAL A 351 27.23 20.20 -6.02
CA VAL A 351 28.05 18.99 -6.20
C VAL A 351 27.14 17.77 -6.31
N LEU A 352 27.56 16.78 -7.09
CA LEU A 352 26.92 15.46 -7.15
C LEU A 352 27.66 14.41 -6.33
N GLY A 353 26.94 13.34 -5.96
CA GLY A 353 27.57 12.11 -5.53
C GLY A 353 28.23 11.36 -6.71
N CYS A 354 29.28 10.59 -6.41
CA CYS A 354 29.96 9.72 -7.38
C CYS A 354 29.06 8.57 -7.83
N GLU A 355 28.30 7.99 -6.89
CA GLU A 355 27.40 6.87 -7.16
C GLU A 355 26.05 7.39 -7.63
N GLY A 356 25.63 6.94 -8.82
CA GLY A 356 24.31 7.21 -9.36
C GLY A 356 23.49 5.94 -9.54
N PHE A 357 22.19 6.05 -9.39
CA PHE A 357 21.24 4.94 -9.37
C PHE A 357 20.40 4.91 -10.65
N THR A 358 20.17 3.71 -11.20
CA THR A 358 19.31 3.47 -12.37
C THR A 358 18.16 2.50 -12.08
N SER A 359 18.09 2.00 -10.86
CA SER A 359 17.11 1.02 -10.38
C SER A 359 17.22 0.86 -8.86
N GLY A 360 16.19 0.33 -8.24
CA GLY A 360 16.12 -0.03 -6.84
C GLY A 360 15.68 1.11 -5.94
N ARG A 361 15.64 0.78 -4.64
CA ARG A 361 15.38 1.71 -3.55
C ARG A 361 16.66 1.96 -2.78
N HIS A 362 16.96 3.22 -2.55
CA HIS A 362 18.19 3.67 -1.91
C HIS A 362 17.84 4.72 -0.87
N PHE A 363 18.61 4.79 0.21
CA PHE A 363 18.54 5.91 1.12
C PHE A 363 19.92 6.27 1.64
N TRP A 364 20.09 7.54 2.01
CA TRP A 364 21.26 8.04 2.71
C TRP A 364 20.82 9.09 3.72
N GLU A 365 21.66 9.29 4.74
CA GLU A 365 21.42 10.26 5.80
C GLU A 365 22.48 11.35 5.76
N VAL A 366 22.01 12.55 6.00
CA VAL A 366 22.78 13.78 5.84
C VAL A 366 22.61 14.61 7.09
N GLU A 367 23.72 14.96 7.73
CA GLU A 367 23.76 15.96 8.79
C GLU A 367 23.99 17.34 8.19
N VAL A 368 23.15 18.31 8.56
CA VAL A 368 23.24 19.71 8.12
C VAL A 368 23.63 20.59 9.30
N GLY A 369 24.68 21.40 9.13
CA GLY A 369 25.18 22.32 10.15
C GLY A 369 24.26 23.52 10.39
N GLN A 370 24.45 24.19 11.54
CA GLN A 370 23.72 25.43 11.86
C GLN A 370 24.22 26.61 11.01
N GLY A 371 23.30 27.26 10.29
CA GLY A 371 23.55 28.50 9.55
C GLY A 371 23.67 28.31 8.03
N GLY A 372 23.24 29.34 7.28
CA GLY A 372 23.34 29.41 5.82
C GLY A 372 22.12 28.86 5.05
N VAL A 373 22.20 28.99 3.72
CA VAL A 373 21.24 28.44 2.76
C VAL A 373 21.78 27.12 2.24
N TRP A 374 20.98 26.06 2.23
CA TRP A 374 21.37 24.77 1.67
C TRP A 374 20.19 24.09 0.97
N ALA A 375 20.50 23.19 0.05
CA ALA A 375 19.53 22.29 -0.54
C ALA A 375 20.15 20.90 -0.76
N LEU A 376 19.34 19.85 -0.63
CA LEU A 376 19.78 18.46 -0.83
C LEU A 376 18.67 17.64 -1.47
N GLY A 377 19.04 16.61 -2.22
CA GLY A 377 18.09 15.73 -2.88
C GLY A 377 18.71 14.85 -3.96
N VAL A 378 17.98 14.67 -5.06
CA VAL A 378 18.45 13.90 -6.23
C VAL A 378 18.31 14.69 -7.51
N ALA A 379 19.23 14.45 -8.44
CA ALA A 379 19.21 15.06 -9.75
C ALA A 379 19.55 14.06 -10.85
N ARG A 380 18.97 14.22 -12.04
CA ARG A 380 19.31 13.38 -13.20
C ARG A 380 20.74 13.63 -13.70
N ALA A 381 21.31 12.66 -14.40
CA ALA A 381 22.61 12.81 -15.04
C ALA A 381 22.66 14.00 -16.03
N SER A 382 21.55 14.27 -16.72
CA SER A 382 21.42 15.31 -17.75
C SER A 382 21.19 16.73 -17.22
N ILE A 383 21.27 16.95 -15.90
CA ILE A 383 21.04 18.29 -15.36
C ILE A 383 22.03 19.32 -15.93
N LYS A 384 21.54 20.54 -16.10
CA LYS A 384 22.35 21.66 -16.60
C LYS A 384 23.50 21.95 -15.64
N ARG A 385 24.74 21.93 -16.15
CA ARG A 385 25.96 22.22 -15.38
C ARG A 385 26.34 23.70 -15.39
N LYS A 386 26.00 24.41 -16.47
CA LYS A 386 26.48 25.77 -16.73
C LYS A 386 25.37 26.82 -16.65
N GLY A 387 25.65 27.97 -16.03
CA GLY A 387 24.72 29.08 -15.85
C GLY A 387 23.57 28.80 -14.87
N PRO A 388 22.57 29.69 -14.80
CA PRO A 388 21.47 29.56 -13.85
C PRO A 388 20.64 28.30 -14.13
N MET A 389 20.26 27.62 -13.04
CA MET A 389 19.47 26.39 -13.03
C MET A 389 18.24 26.55 -12.13
N SER A 390 17.11 25.96 -12.50
CA SER A 390 15.90 25.93 -11.67
C SER A 390 15.80 24.62 -10.91
N LEU A 391 15.56 24.70 -9.60
CA LEU A 391 15.43 23.54 -8.72
C LEU A 391 14.02 22.96 -8.78
N THR A 392 13.62 22.49 -9.97
CA THR A 392 12.30 21.93 -10.21
C THR A 392 12.37 20.51 -10.77
N PRO A 393 11.36 19.67 -10.48
CA PRO A 393 11.23 18.34 -11.08
C PRO A 393 11.24 18.34 -12.61
N LYS A 394 10.80 19.42 -13.25
CA LYS A 394 10.80 19.57 -14.71
C LYS A 394 12.22 19.64 -15.29
N GLU A 395 13.14 20.25 -14.56
CA GLU A 395 14.56 20.30 -14.92
C GLU A 395 15.37 19.11 -14.38
N GLY A 396 14.68 18.09 -13.84
CA GLY A 396 15.30 16.85 -13.38
C GLY A 396 15.91 16.94 -11.99
N VAL A 397 15.47 17.87 -11.14
CA VAL A 397 15.92 18.02 -9.75
C VAL A 397 14.76 17.86 -8.77
N TRP A 398 14.91 16.99 -7.77
CA TRP A 398 13.98 16.82 -6.65
C TRP A 398 14.73 17.09 -5.36
N ALA A 399 14.55 18.29 -4.81
CA ALA A 399 15.31 18.77 -3.67
C ALA A 399 14.42 19.31 -2.54
N LEU A 400 14.99 19.33 -1.34
CA LEU A 400 14.52 20.03 -0.16
C LEU A 400 15.46 21.23 0.09
N GLU A 401 14.90 22.43 0.22
CA GLU A 401 15.65 23.66 0.46
C GLU A 401 15.38 24.21 1.87
N ALA A 402 16.40 24.79 2.49
CA ALA A 402 16.25 25.52 3.75
C ALA A 402 17.05 26.84 3.73
N TYR A 403 16.42 27.88 4.27
CA TYR A 403 16.96 29.23 4.33
C TYR A 403 17.09 29.67 5.80
N HIS A 404 18.30 29.67 6.37
CA HIS A 404 18.55 30.29 7.67
C HIS A 404 18.80 31.79 7.47
N SER A 405 17.75 32.61 7.51
CA SER A 405 17.91 34.07 7.53
C SER A 405 18.19 34.54 8.96
N LEU A 406 19.26 35.32 9.15
CA LEU A 406 19.51 36.05 10.40
C LEU A 406 18.77 37.41 10.48
N THR A 407 17.93 37.79 9.50
CA THR A 407 17.48 39.21 9.39
C THR A 407 16.11 39.52 8.75
N SER A 408 15.17 38.57 8.52
CA SER A 408 13.85 38.95 7.95
C SER A 408 12.62 38.28 8.58
N PRO A 409 11.64 39.06 9.08
CA PRO A 409 10.38 38.54 9.66
C PRO A 409 9.28 38.25 8.62
N ARG A 410 9.62 38.00 7.34
CA ARG A 410 8.62 37.77 6.27
C ARG A 410 8.70 36.43 5.52
N ALA A 411 9.58 35.51 5.91
CA ALA A 411 9.58 34.15 5.36
C ALA A 411 8.73 33.20 6.24
N ASN A 412 7.44 33.49 6.38
CA ASN A 412 6.47 32.56 6.97
C ASN A 412 6.04 31.54 5.92
N LEU A 413 6.77 30.42 5.81
CA LEU A 413 6.19 29.11 5.45
C LEU A 413 7.16 27.97 5.79
N ARG A 414 6.88 27.34 6.94
CA ARG A 414 6.90 25.89 7.20
C ARG A 414 8.24 25.17 7.09
N LEU A 415 8.97 25.17 8.20
CA LEU A 415 9.53 24.00 8.92
C LEU A 415 10.58 24.58 9.86
N ASN A 416 10.19 24.93 11.09
CA ASN A 416 11.16 25.28 12.11
C ASN A 416 10.78 24.60 13.43
N PRO A 417 11.71 23.85 14.06
CA PRO A 417 13.07 23.58 13.61
C PRO A 417 13.11 22.47 12.54
N LEU A 418 13.85 22.69 11.43
CA LEU A 418 14.27 21.59 10.56
C LEU A 418 15.19 20.64 11.35
N PRO A 419 15.06 19.32 11.18
CA PRO A 419 15.91 18.36 11.87
C PRO A 419 17.37 18.52 11.41
N ARG A 420 18.31 18.31 12.33
CA ARG A 420 19.75 18.34 12.01
C ARG A 420 20.15 17.21 11.08
N ARG A 421 19.41 16.10 11.12
CA ARG A 421 19.68 14.89 10.34
C ARG A 421 18.51 14.59 9.43
N ILE A 422 18.77 14.55 8.13
CA ILE A 422 17.75 14.35 7.10
C ILE A 422 18.08 13.06 6.34
N ARG A 423 17.11 12.14 6.29
CA ARG A 423 17.17 10.96 5.44
C ARG A 423 16.55 11.28 4.08
N VAL A 424 17.31 11.06 3.02
CA VAL A 424 16.80 11.09 1.64
C VAL A 424 16.53 9.66 1.21
N SER A 425 15.33 9.40 0.72
CA SER A 425 14.90 8.09 0.21
C SER A 425 14.50 8.22 -1.25
N LEU A 426 15.11 7.38 -2.08
CA LEU A 426 14.85 7.25 -3.51
C LEU A 426 14.21 5.89 -3.76
N ASP A 427 13.08 5.90 -4.46
CA ASP A 427 12.44 4.71 -5.02
C ASP A 427 12.33 4.91 -6.53
N TYR A 428 13.28 4.30 -7.25
CA TYR A 428 13.48 4.55 -8.67
C TYR A 428 12.29 4.01 -9.49
N GLU A 429 11.92 2.74 -9.28
CA GLU A 429 10.80 2.10 -9.97
C GLU A 429 9.45 2.71 -9.58
N GLY A 430 9.29 3.08 -8.30
CA GLY A 430 8.07 3.73 -7.83
C GLY A 430 7.97 5.21 -8.22
N GLY A 431 9.02 5.80 -8.78
CA GLY A 431 9.06 7.22 -9.13
C GLY A 431 8.82 8.10 -7.91
N ARG A 432 9.51 7.85 -6.79
CA ARG A 432 9.34 8.61 -5.54
C ARG A 432 10.68 9.07 -4.98
N VAL A 433 10.68 10.31 -4.47
CA VAL A 433 11.78 10.89 -3.70
C VAL A 433 11.19 11.47 -2.43
N ALA A 434 11.65 11.03 -1.28
CA ALA A 434 11.10 11.42 0.01
C ALA A 434 12.21 11.86 0.96
N PHE A 435 11.88 12.85 1.79
CA PHE A 435 12.76 13.44 2.79
C PHE A 435 12.14 13.22 4.16
N PHE A 436 12.91 12.68 5.09
CA PHE A 436 12.48 12.40 6.45
C PHE A 436 13.43 13.03 7.46
N SER A 437 12.89 13.42 8.61
CA SER A 437 13.68 13.60 9.83
C SER A 437 14.26 12.25 10.21
N ALA A 438 15.59 12.11 10.27
CA ALA A 438 16.21 10.85 10.67
C ALA A 438 16.11 10.60 12.18
N ASP A 439 15.78 11.62 12.98
CA ASP A 439 15.66 11.50 14.43
C ASP A 439 14.32 10.87 14.85
N ASP A 440 13.25 11.08 14.07
CA ASP A 440 11.90 10.61 14.44
C ASP A 440 11.07 10.06 13.27
N ASP A 441 11.73 9.77 12.14
CA ASP A 441 11.18 9.26 10.88
C ASP A 441 9.98 10.08 10.33
N THR A 442 9.86 11.35 10.71
CA THR A 442 8.77 12.20 10.22
C THR A 442 9.00 12.60 8.77
N PRO A 443 8.01 12.42 7.88
CA PRO A 443 8.13 12.89 6.50
C PRO A 443 8.13 14.42 6.47
N ILE A 444 9.16 14.99 5.87
CA ILE A 444 9.34 16.42 5.64
C ILE A 444 8.69 16.81 4.31
N LEU A 445 9.09 16.12 3.24
CA LEU A 445 8.65 16.38 1.87
C LEU A 445 8.64 15.07 1.07
N VAL A 446 7.63 14.87 0.22
CA VAL A 446 7.53 13.69 -0.63
C VAL A 446 7.13 14.09 -2.04
N TYR A 447 8.01 13.84 -3.00
CA TYR A 447 7.70 13.90 -4.41
C TYR A 447 7.11 12.56 -4.84
N THR A 448 5.86 12.60 -5.28
CA THR A 448 5.19 11.45 -5.91
C THR A 448 5.20 11.65 -7.43
N ARG A 449 5.48 10.58 -8.19
CA ARG A 449 5.58 10.60 -9.66
C ARG A 449 6.80 11.37 -10.19
N ALA A 450 7.94 11.24 -9.54
CA ALA A 450 9.23 11.61 -10.10
C ALA A 450 9.48 10.80 -11.38
N SER A 451 9.48 11.46 -12.53
CA SER A 451 9.87 10.82 -13.79
C SER A 451 11.37 10.87 -13.89
N PHE A 452 12.06 9.72 -13.89
CA PHE A 452 13.51 9.67 -14.10
C PHE A 452 13.89 9.44 -15.56
N ASN A 453 12.91 9.17 -16.43
CA ASN A 453 13.08 8.97 -17.88
C ASN A 453 14.10 7.87 -18.26
N GLY A 454 14.34 6.91 -17.36
CA GLY A 454 15.36 5.87 -17.56
C GLY A 454 16.80 6.36 -17.36
N GLU A 455 16.98 7.61 -16.95
CA GLU A 455 18.28 8.22 -16.71
C GLU A 455 18.84 7.87 -15.33
N ARG A 456 20.16 7.79 -15.23
CA ARG A 456 20.83 7.69 -13.93
C ARG A 456 20.54 8.93 -13.10
N VAL A 457 20.20 8.74 -11.83
CA VAL A 457 20.01 9.81 -10.84
C VAL A 457 21.10 9.78 -9.79
N PHE A 458 21.59 10.95 -9.41
CA PHE A 458 22.67 11.12 -8.46
C PHE A 458 22.17 11.86 -7.22
N PRO A 459 22.70 11.55 -6.02
CA PRO A 459 22.63 12.45 -4.88
C PRO A 459 23.14 13.83 -5.30
N TRP A 460 22.39 14.88 -4.95
CA TRP A 460 22.69 16.25 -5.33
C TRP A 460 22.62 17.16 -4.12
N PHE A 461 23.61 18.06 -4.00
CA PHE A 461 23.76 18.94 -2.86
C PHE A 461 24.12 20.36 -3.32
N LYS A 462 23.55 21.36 -2.65
CA LYS A 462 23.85 22.79 -2.81
C LYS A 462 24.12 23.41 -1.45
N MET A 463 25.21 24.16 -1.32
CA MET A 463 25.61 24.78 -0.06
C MET A 463 26.00 26.24 -0.27
N GLY A 464 25.28 27.13 0.40
CA GLY A 464 25.66 28.53 0.52
C GLY A 464 26.86 28.73 1.44
N ILE A 465 27.36 29.96 1.48
CA ILE A 465 28.51 30.33 2.30
C ILE A 465 28.21 30.05 3.78
N GLY A 466 29.11 29.32 4.43
CA GLY A 466 28.99 28.95 5.84
C GLY A 466 28.19 27.68 6.13
N ALA A 467 27.43 27.16 5.14
CA ALA A 467 26.73 25.88 5.30
C ALA A 467 27.72 24.70 5.32
N ARG A 468 27.39 23.67 6.11
CA ARG A 468 28.17 22.44 6.24
C ARG A 468 27.25 21.23 6.11
N LEU A 469 27.74 20.20 5.45
CA LEU A 469 27.03 18.94 5.24
C LEU A 469 27.96 17.76 5.48
N GLN A 470 27.48 16.70 6.14
CA GLN A 470 28.22 15.47 6.39
C GLN A 470 27.35 14.22 6.16
N GLU A 471 27.87 13.25 5.42
CA GLU A 471 27.28 11.90 5.30
C GLU A 471 27.54 11.09 6.59
N ILE A 472 26.51 10.45 7.14
CA ILE A 472 26.65 9.53 8.27
C ILE A 472 26.62 8.09 7.76
N THR A 473 27.73 7.37 7.94
CA THR A 473 27.76 5.91 7.73
C THR A 473 27.50 5.24 9.07
N GLN A 474 26.49 4.37 9.15
CA GLN A 474 26.24 3.58 10.38
C GLN A 474 27.41 2.61 10.60
N SER A 475 28.39 3.02 11.40
CA SER A 475 29.34 2.13 12.06
C SER A 475 28.94 1.97 13.54
N PRO A 476 29.08 0.77 14.13
CA PRO A 476 28.77 0.58 15.55
C PRO A 476 29.68 1.49 16.39
N PRO A 477 29.22 1.95 17.57
CA PRO A 477 30.02 2.84 18.40
C PRO A 477 31.28 2.09 18.85
N SER A 478 32.44 2.51 18.34
CA SER A 478 33.72 2.18 18.95
C SER A 478 33.84 3.01 20.22
N GLU A 479 33.91 2.33 21.35
CA GLU A 479 34.46 2.89 22.57
C GLU A 479 35.89 3.36 22.30
N ASP A 480 36.19 4.53 22.86
CA ASP A 480 37.46 4.89 23.49
C ASP A 480 38.13 6.19 22.96
N GLN A 481 38.46 7.01 23.97
CA GLN A 481 39.44 8.10 24.04
C GLN A 481 39.08 9.45 23.41
N SER A 482 39.44 10.59 23.99
CA SER A 482 39.84 10.99 25.35
C SER A 482 39.90 12.53 25.33
N MET A 483 39.50 13.17 26.42
CA MET A 483 39.67 14.61 26.61
C MET A 483 41.16 14.94 26.81
N THR A 484 41.77 15.67 25.87
CA THR A 484 42.93 16.52 26.18
C THR A 484 42.79 17.84 25.42
N GLY A 485 42.75 18.93 26.19
CA GLY A 485 42.67 20.29 25.66
C GLY A 485 44.04 20.86 25.32
N GLN A 486 44.09 21.71 24.29
CA GLN A 486 45.10 22.76 24.22
C GLN A 486 44.64 23.97 23.39
N LEU A 487 44.71 25.12 24.08
CA LEU A 487 44.86 26.52 23.67
C LEU A 487 44.33 26.98 22.29
N MET A 488 43.28 27.80 22.35
CA MET A 488 42.95 28.79 21.32
C MET A 488 43.70 30.10 21.56
N SER A 489 44.11 30.75 20.46
CA SER A 489 44.20 32.21 20.34
C SER A 489 44.25 32.60 18.85
N PRO A 490 43.91 33.83 18.43
CA PRO A 490 42.91 34.75 18.96
C PRO A 490 42.16 35.47 17.81
N LEU A 491 40.99 34.98 17.38
CA LEU A 491 40.06 35.77 16.54
C LEU A 491 38.56 35.52 16.90
N ASP A 492 38.30 35.09 18.13
CA ASP A 492 36.95 34.95 18.68
C ASP A 492 36.50 36.23 19.39
N TRP A 493 35.78 37.09 18.68
CA TRP A 493 34.82 38.05 19.23
C TRP A 493 33.72 38.16 18.17
N VAL A 494 32.47 37.73 18.34
CA VAL A 494 31.50 38.18 19.35
C VAL A 494 30.49 37.07 19.62
N GLY A 495 30.38 36.63 20.88
CA GLY A 495 29.36 35.68 21.35
C GLY A 495 29.14 35.85 22.86
N PHE A 496 27.90 36.07 23.24
CA PHE A 496 27.45 36.46 24.58
C PHE A 496 27.72 35.42 25.69
N ARG A 497 28.17 35.97 26.82
CA ARG A 497 28.09 35.58 28.24
C ARG A 497 27.33 34.29 28.64
N PHE A 498 28.14 33.37 29.17
CA PHE A 498 28.04 32.50 30.36
C PHE A 498 27.13 31.23 30.37
N PRO A 499 27.58 30.19 31.13
CA PRO A 499 27.26 28.77 30.96
C PRO A 499 26.43 28.21 32.12
N LEU A 500 26.02 26.94 32.06
CA LEU A 500 25.90 26.07 33.25
C LEU A 500 25.78 24.59 32.87
N GLN A 501 26.24 23.79 33.82
CA GLN A 501 26.82 22.44 33.71
C GLN A 501 25.80 21.33 34.05
N ILE A 502 26.27 20.09 33.94
CA ILE A 502 25.57 18.81 33.71
C ILE A 502 25.16 18.04 35.01
N CYS A 503 24.11 17.22 34.89
CA CYS A 503 23.76 15.93 35.56
C CYS A 503 23.05 15.90 36.94
N PRO A 504 22.30 14.80 37.27
CA PRO A 504 22.34 13.44 36.69
C PRO A 504 21.45 13.20 35.47
#